data_AF-A0A932DJC6-F1
#
_entry.id   AF-A0A932DJC6-F1
#
_cell.length_a   1.000
_cell.length_b   1.000
_cell.length_c   1.000
_cell.angle_alpha   90.00
_cell.angle_beta   90.00
_cell.angle_gamma   90.00
#
_symmetry.space_group_name_H-M   'P 1'
#
loop_
_entity.id
_entity.type
_entity.pdbx_description
1 polymer ?
#
loop_
_entity_poly.entity_id
_entity_poly.type
_entity_poly.pdbx_seq_one_letter_code
_entity_poly.pdbx_strand_id
1 'polypeptide(L)'
;MSVINLSDATFKAEALDADAPVLVDFTAEWCGPCRQLAPIVDQLASEYAGRMSVGRLDIDANIEITTRYGVMGVPTLILFKGGQPVERWMGFVPKQRIVDKLKKHLSAAN
;
A
#
# COMPACT_ATOMS: atom_id res chain seq x y z
N MET A 1 -9.42 4.51 -9.96
CA MET A 1 -8.04 4.35 -10.48
C MET A 1 -7.62 2.93 -10.20
N SER A 2 -6.86 2.30 -11.09
CA SER A 2 -6.51 0.87 -10.96
C SER A 2 -5.40 0.65 -9.94
N VAL A 3 -5.47 -0.45 -9.18
CA VAL A 3 -4.38 -0.89 -8.32
C VAL A 3 -3.25 -1.43 -9.20
N ILE A 4 -2.02 -0.96 -8.97
CA ILE A 4 -0.84 -1.38 -9.72
C ILE A 4 -0.26 -2.64 -9.08
N ASN A 5 0.03 -3.68 -9.86
CA ASN A 5 0.75 -4.83 -9.35
C ASN A 5 2.25 -4.50 -9.31
N LEU A 6 2.80 -4.42 -8.12
CA LEU A 6 4.20 -4.18 -7.86
C LEU A 6 4.96 -5.50 -7.80
N SER A 7 6.22 -5.45 -8.22
CA SER A 7 7.16 -6.55 -8.15
C SER A 7 8.50 -6.07 -7.62
N ASP A 8 9.40 -6.97 -7.22
CA ASP A 8 10.76 -6.61 -6.78
C ASP A 8 11.49 -5.69 -7.80
N ALA A 9 11.27 -5.92 -9.10
CA ALA A 9 11.87 -5.13 -10.17
C ALA A 9 11.23 -3.73 -10.36
N THR A 10 9.91 -3.63 -10.18
CA THR A 10 9.15 -2.39 -10.44
C THR A 10 8.96 -1.53 -9.20
N PHE A 11 9.12 -2.09 -8.00
CA PHE A 11 8.85 -1.42 -6.73
C PHE A 11 9.61 -0.11 -6.58
N LYS A 12 10.89 -0.08 -6.98
CA LYS A 12 11.69 1.14 -6.89
C LYS A 12 11.10 2.25 -7.74
N ALA A 13 10.86 2.00 -9.03
CA ALA A 13 10.36 3.01 -9.95
C ALA A 13 8.93 3.46 -9.60
N GLU A 14 8.05 2.51 -9.27
CA GLU A 14 6.62 2.75 -9.11
C GLU A 14 6.21 3.17 -7.69
N ALA A 15 6.98 2.80 -6.65
CA ALA A 15 6.65 3.10 -5.26
C ALA A 15 7.64 4.06 -4.59
N LEU A 16 8.93 3.98 -4.90
CA LEU A 16 9.96 4.79 -4.25
C LEU A 16 10.25 6.09 -5.01
N ASP A 17 10.36 6.00 -6.32
CA ASP A 17 10.66 7.14 -7.21
C ASP A 17 9.36 7.86 -7.67
N ALA A 18 8.20 7.47 -7.13
CA ALA A 18 6.92 8.10 -7.42
C ALA A 18 6.82 9.50 -6.82
N ASP A 19 6.36 10.47 -7.63
CA ASP A 19 6.11 11.85 -7.19
C ASP A 19 4.96 11.95 -6.18
N ALA A 20 3.94 11.11 -6.36
CA ALA A 20 2.81 11.01 -5.44
C ALA A 20 3.08 9.95 -4.36
N PRO A 21 2.53 10.12 -3.15
CA PRO A 21 2.54 9.07 -2.14
C PRO A 21 1.95 7.76 -2.68
N VAL A 22 2.52 6.62 -2.28
CA VAL A 22 2.11 5.29 -2.75
C VAL A 22 1.75 4.41 -1.56
N LEU A 23 0.50 3.96 -1.51
CA LEU A 23 0.06 2.97 -0.54
C LEU A 23 0.28 1.57 -1.12
N VAL A 24 1.14 0.79 -0.47
CA VAL A 24 1.45 -0.59 -0.87
C VAL A 24 0.70 -1.56 0.02
N ASP A 25 -0.10 -2.42 -0.60
CA ASP A 25 -0.80 -3.55 0.00
C ASP A 25 0.01 -4.84 -0.18
N PHE A 26 0.65 -5.28 0.89
CA PHE A 26 1.33 -6.57 0.98
C PHE A 26 0.29 -7.65 1.26
N THR A 27 0.10 -8.54 0.28
CA THR A 27 -0.94 -9.57 0.27
C THR A 27 -0.35 -10.93 -0.12
N ALA A 28 -1.18 -11.97 -0.02
CA ALA A 28 -0.89 -13.31 -0.51
C ALA A 28 -2.19 -14.01 -0.93
N GLU A 29 -2.14 -14.93 -1.89
CA GLU A 29 -3.33 -15.64 -2.39
C GLU A 29 -4.04 -16.47 -1.32
N TRP A 30 -3.27 -17.06 -0.40
CA TRP A 30 -3.77 -17.88 0.70
C TRP A 30 -4.32 -17.06 1.88
N CYS A 31 -4.19 -15.73 1.84
CA CYS A 31 -4.62 -14.85 2.92
C CYS A 31 -6.13 -14.56 2.87
N GLY A 32 -6.90 -15.30 3.66
CA GLY A 32 -8.35 -15.08 3.82
C GLY A 32 -8.73 -13.64 4.23
N PRO A 33 -8.11 -13.05 5.27
CA PRO A 33 -8.37 -11.67 5.69
C PRO A 33 -8.00 -10.61 4.64
N CYS A 34 -7.03 -10.89 3.77
CA CYS A 34 -6.61 -9.96 2.71
C CYS A 34 -7.76 -9.72 1.71
N ARG A 35 -8.60 -10.73 1.43
CA ARG A 35 -9.78 -10.57 0.58
C ARG A 35 -10.79 -9.56 1.12
N GLN A 36 -10.86 -9.36 2.43
CA GLN A 36 -11.72 -8.34 3.04
C GLN A 36 -11.10 -6.94 2.95
N LEU A 37 -9.77 -6.85 2.94
CA LEU A 37 -9.04 -5.58 2.85
C LEU A 37 -8.96 -5.08 1.39
N ALA A 38 -8.89 -5.98 0.41
CA ALA A 38 -8.83 -5.65 -1.02
C ALA A 38 -9.90 -4.63 -1.47
N PRO A 39 -11.21 -4.80 -1.21
CA PRO A 39 -12.21 -3.80 -1.63
C PRO A 39 -12.07 -2.47 -0.90
N ILE A 40 -11.51 -2.45 0.32
CA ILE A 40 -11.22 -1.21 1.05
C ILE A 40 -10.07 -0.47 0.36
N VAL A 41 -9.01 -1.18 0.00
CA VAL A 41 -7.85 -0.65 -0.70
C VAL A 41 -8.24 -0.11 -2.09
N ASP A 42 -9.08 -0.85 -2.84
CA ASP A 42 -9.58 -0.42 -4.15
C ASP A 42 -10.46 0.83 -4.05
N GLN A 43 -11.27 0.95 -2.99
CA GLN A 43 -12.02 2.18 -2.71
C GLN A 43 -11.10 3.35 -2.41
N LEU A 44 -10.06 3.15 -1.59
CA LEU A 44 -9.07 4.19 -1.29
C LEU A 44 -8.32 4.63 -2.55
N ALA A 45 -7.98 3.70 -3.44
CA ALA A 45 -7.36 4.01 -4.73
C ALA A 45 -8.24 4.91 -5.60
N SER A 46 -9.57 4.74 -5.51
CA SER A 46 -10.53 5.55 -6.25
C SER A 46 -10.79 6.91 -5.59
N GLU A 47 -10.93 6.95 -4.26
CA GLU A 47 -11.17 8.18 -3.50
C GLU A 47 -9.97 9.14 -3.51
N TYR A 48 -8.76 8.60 -3.49
CA TYR A 48 -7.52 9.38 -3.49
C TYR A 48 -6.85 9.41 -4.87
N ALA A 49 -7.58 9.08 -5.92
CA ALA A 49 -7.08 9.16 -7.29
C ALA A 49 -6.50 10.56 -7.58
N GLY A 50 -5.27 10.61 -8.07
CA GLY A 50 -4.53 11.87 -8.31
C GLY A 50 -3.87 12.48 -7.08
N ARG A 51 -4.13 11.99 -5.87
CA ARG A 51 -3.44 12.40 -4.62
C ARG A 51 -2.50 11.33 -4.09
N MET A 52 -2.80 10.06 -4.37
CA MET A 52 -2.03 8.90 -3.93
C MET A 52 -2.23 7.76 -4.94
N SER A 53 -1.18 7.00 -5.18
CA SER A 53 -1.24 5.76 -5.96
C SER A 53 -1.38 4.57 -5.02
N VAL A 54 -2.00 3.49 -5.51
CA VAL A 54 -2.15 2.25 -4.74
C VAL A 54 -1.50 1.12 -5.51
N GLY A 55 -0.55 0.46 -4.85
CA GLY A 55 0.14 -0.71 -5.35
C GLY A 55 -0.19 -1.93 -4.52
N ARG A 56 -0.20 -3.11 -5.14
CA ARG A 56 -0.32 -4.40 -4.47
C ARG A 56 0.92 -5.22 -4.74
N LEU A 57 1.45 -5.85 -3.71
CA LEU A 57 2.65 -6.68 -3.79
C LEU A 57 2.36 -8.04 -3.15
N ASP A 58 2.57 -9.09 -3.93
CA ASP A 58 2.46 -10.46 -3.45
C ASP A 58 3.75 -10.83 -2.71
N ILE A 59 3.65 -11.16 -1.42
CA ILE A 59 4.82 -11.45 -0.59
C ILE A 59 5.53 -12.76 -0.95
N ASP A 60 4.83 -13.73 -1.54
CA ASP A 60 5.39 -15.02 -1.91
C ASP A 60 6.22 -14.88 -3.20
N ALA A 61 5.78 -14.02 -4.11
CA ALA A 61 6.51 -13.74 -5.35
C ALA A 61 7.64 -12.70 -5.18
N ASN A 62 7.58 -11.87 -4.13
CA ASN A 62 8.45 -10.70 -3.97
C ASN A 62 9.15 -10.71 -2.60
N ILE A 63 9.97 -11.74 -2.39
CA ILE A 63 10.63 -12.02 -1.10
C ILE A 63 11.65 -10.92 -0.75
N GLU A 64 12.30 -10.31 -1.75
CA GLU A 64 13.33 -9.30 -1.50
C GLU A 64 12.73 -8.06 -0.85
N ILE A 65 11.69 -7.48 -1.46
CA ILE A 65 11.00 -6.31 -0.90
C ILE A 65 10.31 -6.64 0.41
N THR A 66 9.69 -7.82 0.51
CA THR A 66 9.03 -8.31 1.74
C THR A 66 10.02 -8.34 2.90
N THR A 67 11.20 -8.92 2.69
CA THR A 67 12.27 -9.01 3.70
C THR A 67 12.84 -7.62 4.01
N ARG A 68 13.08 -6.79 2.99
CA ARG A 68 13.63 -5.44 3.13
C ARG A 68 12.80 -4.55 4.05
N TYR A 69 11.46 -4.63 3.96
CA TYR A 69 10.55 -3.87 4.82
C TYR A 69 10.07 -4.64 6.05
N GLY A 70 10.63 -5.83 6.30
CA GLY A 70 10.31 -6.65 7.47
C GLY A 70 8.83 -7.02 7.56
N VAL A 71 8.21 -7.33 6.42
CA VAL A 71 6.82 -7.79 6.35
C VAL A 71 6.80 -9.28 6.69
N MET A 72 6.49 -9.60 7.94
CA MET A 72 6.44 -10.99 8.43
C MET A 72 5.04 -11.60 8.41
N GLY A 73 4.03 -10.84 7.97
CA GLY A 73 2.65 -11.31 7.95
C GLY A 73 1.76 -10.41 7.09
N VAL A 74 0.70 -11.01 6.56
CA VAL A 74 -0.29 -10.36 5.70
C VAL A 74 -1.68 -10.42 6.36
N PRO A 75 -2.56 -9.44 6.09
CA PRO A 75 -2.31 -8.25 5.26
C PRO A 75 -1.41 -7.23 5.98
N THR A 76 -0.53 -6.57 5.24
CA THR A 76 0.23 -5.41 5.74
C THR A 76 0.12 -4.27 4.75
N LEU A 77 -0.20 -3.07 5.22
CA LEU A 77 -0.22 -1.87 4.39
C LEU A 77 0.95 -0.96 4.80
N ILE A 78 1.65 -0.39 3.82
CA ILE A 78 2.69 0.61 4.07
C ILE A 78 2.47 1.80 3.14
N LEU A 79 2.43 3.01 3.69
CA LEU A 79 2.41 4.24 2.91
C LEU A 79 3.83 4.73 2.70
N PHE A 80 4.21 4.90 1.44
CA PHE A 80 5.46 5.50 1.01
C PHE A 80 5.23 6.94 0.57
N LYS A 81 6.12 7.84 0.96
CA LYS A 81 6.14 9.24 0.52
C LYS A 81 7.57 9.68 0.33
N GLY A 82 7.93 10.11 -0.89
CA GLY A 82 9.30 10.47 -1.24
C GLY A 82 10.30 9.33 -0.99
N GLY A 83 9.92 8.10 -1.37
CA GLY A 83 10.77 6.91 -1.18
C GLY A 83 10.90 6.40 0.25
N GLN A 84 10.20 7.00 1.24
CA GLN A 84 10.29 6.56 2.63
C GLN A 84 8.95 6.06 3.18
N PRO A 85 8.96 4.99 4.00
CA PRO A 85 7.77 4.51 4.67
C PRO A 85 7.37 5.50 5.79
N VAL A 86 6.21 6.13 5.66
CA VAL A 86 5.70 7.13 6.61
C VAL A 86 4.61 6.60 7.54
N GLU A 87 3.88 5.56 7.12
CA GLU A 87 2.92 4.84 7.96
C GLU A 87 2.94 3.35 7.61
N ARG A 88 2.62 2.52 8.61
CA ARG A 88 2.53 1.07 8.48
C ARG A 88 1.36 0.55 9.30
N TRP A 89 0.62 -0.38 8.72
CA TRP A 89 -0.45 -1.12 9.37
C TRP A 89 -0.21 -2.61 9.20
N MET A 90 -0.25 -3.34 10.30
CA MET A 90 -0.09 -4.79 10.30
C MET A 90 -1.42 -5.43 10.67
N GLY A 91 -1.84 -6.42 9.89
CA GLY A 91 -3.14 -7.08 10.02
C GLY A 91 -4.29 -6.30 9.42
N PHE A 92 -5.50 -6.82 9.62
CA PHE A 92 -6.71 -6.17 9.13
C PHE A 92 -6.96 -4.84 9.87
N VAL A 93 -7.12 -3.76 9.11
CA VAL A 93 -7.40 -2.43 9.65
C VAL A 93 -8.66 -1.86 8.98
N PRO A 94 -9.63 -1.33 9.75
CA PRO A 94 -10.82 -0.71 9.18
C PRO A 94 -10.47 0.51 8.32
N LYS A 95 -11.25 0.74 7.25
CA LYS A 95 -11.09 1.88 6.34
C LYS A 95 -10.88 3.21 7.06
N GLN A 96 -11.70 3.51 8.08
CA GLN A 96 -11.62 4.78 8.82
C GLN A 96 -10.24 5.03 9.44
N ARG A 97 -9.62 4.01 10.05
CA ARG A 97 -8.29 4.12 10.65
C ARG A 97 -7.22 4.45 9.61
N ILE A 98 -7.34 3.87 8.42
CA ILE A 98 -6.44 4.15 7.30
C ILE A 98 -6.66 5.60 6.85
N VAL A 99 -7.91 5.98 6.58
CA VAL A 99 -8.29 7.34 6.15
C VAL A 99 -7.82 8.43 7.11
N ASP A 100 -8.01 8.25 8.42
CA ASP A 100 -7.62 9.23 9.43
C ASP A 100 -6.12 9.51 9.43
N LYS A 101 -5.32 8.49 9.14
CA LYS A 101 -3.87 8.60 9.01
C LYS A 101 -3.47 9.13 7.64
N LEU A 102 -4.11 8.66 6.56
CA LEU A 102 -3.89 9.19 5.21
C LEU A 102 -4.11 10.70 5.18
N LYS A 103 -5.17 11.23 5.79
CA LYS A 103 -5.45 12.66 5.90
C LYS A 103 -4.32 13.47 6.56
N LYS A 104 -3.51 12.85 7.44
CA LYS A 104 -2.38 13.52 8.09
C LYS A 104 -1.16 13.64 7.17
N HIS A 105 -0.99 12.69 6.25
CA HIS A 105 0.17 12.60 5.36
C HIS A 105 -0.09 13.12 3.95
N LEU A 106 -1.33 12.94 3.49
CA LEU A 106 -1.88 13.48 2.27
C LEU A 106 -2.53 14.82 2.65
N SER A 107 -1.70 15.86 2.67
CA SER A 107 -2.16 17.23 2.80
C SER A 107 -3.29 17.46 1.79
N ALA A 108 -4.41 18.04 2.23
CA ALA A 108 -5.46 18.48 1.33
C ALA A 108 -4.80 19.30 0.22
N ALA A 109 -4.91 18.82 -1.02
CA ALA A 109 -4.54 19.62 -2.17
C ALA A 109 -5.26 20.97 -2.02
N ASN A 110 -4.48 22.04 -1.99
CA ASN A 110 -4.95 23.39 -2.26
C ASN A 110 -5.69 23.43 -3.60
#